data_AF-A0A519CXW9-F1
#
_entry.id   AF-A0A519CXW9-F1
#
_cell.length_a   1.000
_cell.length_b   1.000
_cell.length_c   1.000
_cell.angle_alpha   90.00
_cell.angle_beta   90.00
_cell.angle_gamma   90.00
#
_symmetry.space_group_name_H-M   'P 1'
#
loop_
_entity.id
_entity.type
_entity.pdbx_description
1 polymer ?
#
loop_
_entity_poly.entity_id
_entity_poly.type
_entity_poly.pdbx_seq_one_letter_code
_entity_poly.pdbx_strand_id
1 'polypeptide(L)'
;MADKKMEEAWEKANSLIEKDEFDKALDFLRDIDLKGKESRTWHLAGDAKLGLARESSASKPVGLYRQARNHYREAIKIDPSSKASRSALDSLLNEMQNNSISETRFPVLYKDGTPTMAGLIGLPLIVLGAFAVIKIVSENGGLEFYENFFSDDGGVGEGGDYMVEMDVSWTDKNGASQSGTITIELYYDDAPIHVQNFIELTGNGNYDGTIFHRVIDGFMVQGGDFTNGDGTGGHAASWQGFCNGEVELSSSNCPETSWTIPDEANNGRTHVPYALSMAKTSAPHTGGSQFFFVDGGSSPSHLDGVHTVFGQVVSGTDIVDSISQVSVGQDDTPNYAVTITDAKLIPL
;
A
#
# COMPACT_ATOMS: atom_id res chain seq x y z
N MET A 1 -1.95 24.38 31.71
CA MET A 1 -0.94 25.11 30.89
C MET A 1 -0.66 24.41 29.58
N ALA A 2 -0.62 23.07 29.54
CA ALA A 2 -0.51 22.30 28.29
C ALA A 2 -1.74 22.46 27.38
N ASP A 3 -2.95 22.32 27.92
CA ASP A 3 -4.20 22.42 27.14
C ASP A 3 -4.39 23.77 26.43
N LYS A 4 -3.95 24.87 27.07
CA LYS A 4 -4.04 26.20 26.47
C LYS A 4 -3.12 26.37 25.26
N LYS A 5 -1.94 25.74 25.28
CA LYS A 5 -1.01 25.78 24.15
C LYS A 5 -1.51 24.94 22.98
N MET A 6 -2.18 23.82 23.26
CA MET A 6 -2.81 22.99 22.22
C MET A 6 -4.00 23.71 21.59
N GLU A 7 -4.82 24.39 22.40
CA GLU A 7 -5.94 25.18 21.89
C GLU A 7 -5.46 26.32 20.96
N GLU A 8 -4.43 27.06 21.37
CA GLU A 8 -3.80 28.09 20.53
C GLU A 8 -3.22 27.52 19.21
N ALA A 9 -2.73 26.28 19.25
CA ALA A 9 -2.24 25.59 18.06
C ALA A 9 -3.39 25.19 17.12
N TRP A 10 -4.49 24.64 17.63
CA TRP A 10 -5.65 24.30 16.80
C TRP A 10 -6.30 25.53 16.17
N GLU A 11 -6.35 26.67 16.87
CA GLU A 11 -6.80 27.94 16.30
C GLU A 11 -5.93 28.39 15.13
N LYS A 12 -4.60 28.20 15.24
CA LYS A 12 -3.68 28.51 14.15
C LYS A 12 -3.90 27.56 12.95
N ALA A 13 -4.08 26.27 13.19
CA ALA A 13 -4.39 25.30 12.14
C ALA A 13 -5.71 25.64 11.43
N ASN A 14 -6.75 25.97 12.20
CA ASN A 14 -8.03 26.41 11.67
C ASN A 14 -7.89 27.70 10.82
N SER A 15 -7.08 28.66 11.27
CA SER A 15 -6.80 29.88 10.49
C SER A 15 -6.07 29.61 9.16
N LEU A 16 -5.27 28.53 9.08
CA LEU A 16 -4.64 28.12 7.81
C LEU A 16 -5.68 27.49 6.88
N ILE A 17 -6.57 26.65 7.40
CA ILE A 17 -7.68 26.04 6.65
C ILE A 17 -8.61 27.12 6.09
N GLU A 18 -8.96 28.14 6.89
CA GLU A 18 -9.78 29.28 6.45
C GLU A 18 -9.14 30.15 5.36
N LYS A 19 -7.82 30.02 5.15
CA LYS A 19 -7.06 30.71 4.09
C LYS A 19 -6.77 29.82 2.89
N ASP A 20 -7.39 28.63 2.85
CA ASP A 20 -7.13 27.61 1.83
C ASP A 20 -5.67 27.12 1.81
N GLU A 21 -4.92 27.29 2.91
CA GLU A 21 -3.53 26.84 3.06
C GLU A 21 -3.48 25.41 3.64
N PHE A 22 -4.17 24.46 3.00
CA PHE A 22 -4.45 23.13 3.55
C PHE A 22 -3.21 22.27 3.82
N ASP A 23 -2.23 22.25 2.92
CA ASP A 23 -0.99 21.48 3.13
C ASP A 23 -0.22 21.99 4.35
N LYS A 24 -0.15 23.32 4.52
CA LYS A 24 0.49 23.93 5.70
C LYS A 24 -0.28 23.63 6.98
N ALA A 25 -1.60 23.54 6.91
CA ALA A 25 -2.42 23.12 8.04
C ALA A 25 -2.10 21.67 8.43
N LEU A 26 -2.00 20.76 7.46
CA LEU A 26 -1.67 19.34 7.68
C LEU A 26 -0.27 19.16 8.28
N ASP A 27 0.75 19.84 7.72
CA ASP A 27 2.11 19.81 8.26
C ASP A 27 2.14 20.31 9.71
N PHE A 28 1.45 21.43 9.96
CA PHE A 28 1.37 22.00 11.30
C PHE A 28 0.64 21.10 12.30
N LEU A 29 -0.44 20.43 11.89
CA LEU A 29 -1.16 19.46 12.71
C LEU A 29 -0.29 18.23 13.05
N ARG A 30 0.50 17.75 12.08
CA ARG A 30 1.46 16.66 12.28
C ARG A 30 2.52 17.02 13.30
N ASP A 31 3.04 18.25 13.27
CA ASP A 31 4.06 18.72 14.20
C ASP A 31 3.57 18.81 15.65
N ILE A 32 2.32 19.24 15.86
CA ILE A 32 1.76 19.43 17.21
C ILE A 32 1.23 18.14 17.83
N ASP A 33 0.86 17.15 17.02
CA ASP A 33 0.34 15.86 17.46
C ASP A 33 0.86 14.71 16.57
N LEU A 34 2.18 14.51 16.62
CA LEU A 34 2.89 13.45 15.89
C LEU A 34 2.32 12.04 16.08
N LYS A 35 1.63 11.80 17.20
CA LYS A 35 1.08 10.48 17.56
C LYS A 35 -0.44 10.39 17.33
N GLY A 36 -1.08 11.45 16.81
CA GLY A 36 -2.51 11.47 16.54
C GLY A 36 -3.37 11.14 17.75
N LYS A 37 -3.05 11.69 18.92
CA LYS A 37 -3.77 11.37 20.17
C LYS A 37 -5.03 12.20 20.36
N GLU A 38 -5.13 13.35 19.70
CA GLU A 38 -6.16 14.33 19.98
C GLU A 38 -7.27 14.31 18.91
N SER A 39 -8.52 14.17 19.34
CA SER A 39 -9.69 14.14 18.44
C SER A 39 -9.77 15.38 17.54
N ARG A 40 -9.46 16.56 18.10
CA ARG A 40 -9.53 17.82 17.36
C ARG A 40 -8.46 17.96 16.29
N THR A 41 -7.29 17.36 16.48
CA THR A 41 -6.25 17.29 15.43
C THR A 41 -6.78 16.52 14.22
N TRP A 42 -7.35 15.34 14.46
CA TRP A 42 -7.92 14.52 13.39
C TRP A 42 -9.11 15.21 12.70
N HIS A 43 -9.96 15.91 13.45
CA HIS A 43 -11.05 16.71 12.86
C HIS A 43 -10.52 17.74 11.87
N LEU A 44 -9.56 18.56 12.29
CA LEU A 44 -8.96 19.61 11.45
C LEU A 44 -8.17 19.03 10.27
N ALA A 45 -7.54 17.86 10.45
CA ALA A 45 -6.90 17.15 9.34
C ALA A 45 -7.95 16.68 8.31
N GLY A 46 -9.12 16.24 8.77
CA GLY A 46 -10.28 15.94 7.93
C GLY A 46 -10.76 17.14 7.13
N ASP A 47 -10.89 18.30 7.78
CA ASP A 47 -11.27 19.57 7.13
C ASP A 47 -10.26 19.96 6.05
N ALA A 48 -8.96 19.90 6.36
CA ALA A 48 -7.89 20.24 5.42
C ALA A 48 -7.86 19.29 4.20
N LYS A 49 -8.01 17.97 4.41
CA LYS A 49 -8.10 16.99 3.32
C LYS A 49 -9.33 17.19 2.46
N LEU A 50 -10.47 17.54 3.06
CA LEU A 50 -11.68 17.87 2.32
C LEU A 50 -11.52 19.17 1.51
N GLY A 51 -10.82 20.16 2.06
CA GLY A 51 -10.41 21.37 1.34
C GLY A 51 -9.59 21.05 0.09
N LEU A 52 -8.53 20.25 0.23
CA LEU A 52 -7.73 19.76 -0.90
C LEU A 52 -8.57 18.99 -1.93
N ALA A 53 -9.52 18.18 -1.47
CA ALA A 53 -10.42 17.44 -2.36
C ALA A 53 -11.32 18.37 -3.19
N ARG A 54 -11.70 19.53 -2.64
CA ARG A 54 -12.54 20.52 -3.34
C ARG A 54 -11.75 21.41 -4.28
N GLU A 55 -10.47 21.68 -3.98
CA GLU A 55 -9.57 22.46 -4.85
C GLU A 55 -8.93 21.65 -5.97
N SER A 56 -8.90 20.33 -5.85
CA SER A 56 -8.26 19.46 -6.83
C SER A 56 -8.82 19.68 -8.24
N SER A 57 -7.93 19.85 -9.21
CA SER A 57 -8.29 19.91 -10.64
C SER A 57 -8.71 18.56 -11.21
N ALA A 58 -8.61 17.47 -10.43
CA ALA A 58 -9.03 16.15 -10.84
C ALA A 58 -10.56 16.05 -10.96
N SER A 59 -11.03 15.36 -12.00
CA SER A 59 -12.47 15.11 -12.23
C SER A 59 -13.17 14.48 -11.02
N LYS A 60 -12.47 13.60 -10.29
CA LYS A 60 -12.90 13.02 -9.00
C LYS A 60 -11.70 12.69 -8.11
N PRO A 61 -11.38 13.48 -7.08
CA PRO A 61 -10.26 13.22 -6.18
C PRO A 61 -10.65 12.22 -5.08
N VAL A 62 -10.99 10.99 -5.49
CA VAL A 62 -11.56 9.94 -4.62
C VAL A 62 -10.67 9.64 -3.41
N GLY A 63 -9.34 9.66 -3.57
CA GLY A 63 -8.39 9.45 -2.48
C GLY A 63 -8.51 10.50 -1.37
N LEU A 64 -8.59 11.78 -1.74
CA LEU A 64 -8.69 12.88 -0.76
C LEU A 64 -10.01 12.87 0.02
N TYR A 65 -11.13 12.55 -0.64
CA TYR A 65 -12.42 12.36 0.04
C TYR A 65 -12.38 11.21 1.05
N ARG A 66 -11.71 10.11 0.72
CA ARG A 66 -11.56 8.95 1.62
C ARG A 66 -10.62 9.26 2.80
N GLN A 67 -9.51 9.97 2.55
CA GLN A 67 -8.60 10.42 3.60
C GLN A 67 -9.32 11.35 4.59
N ALA A 68 -10.08 12.34 4.09
CA ALA A 68 -10.89 13.22 4.93
C ALA A 68 -11.87 12.44 5.82
N ARG A 69 -12.56 11.44 5.24
CA ARG A 69 -13.47 10.57 5.98
C ARG A 69 -12.76 9.78 7.08
N ASN A 70 -11.62 9.18 6.77
CA ASN A 70 -10.85 8.40 7.74
C ASN A 70 -10.41 9.28 8.92
N HIS A 71 -9.96 10.50 8.65
CA HIS A 71 -9.63 11.46 9.70
C HIS A 71 -10.85 11.80 10.58
N TYR A 72 -12.04 12.03 10.02
CA TYR A 72 -13.23 12.24 10.85
C TYR A 72 -13.60 11.00 11.67
N ARG A 73 -13.41 9.79 11.14
CA ARG A 73 -13.65 8.54 11.88
C ARG A 73 -12.69 8.37 13.05
N GLU A 74 -11.39 8.62 12.85
CA GLU A 74 -10.41 8.58 13.94
C GLU A 74 -10.71 9.66 14.99
N ALA A 75 -11.16 10.85 14.59
CA ALA A 75 -11.62 11.87 15.52
C ALA A 75 -12.79 11.38 16.40
N ILE A 76 -13.76 10.69 15.80
CA ILE A 76 -14.94 10.12 16.51
C ILE A 76 -14.53 8.91 17.37
N LYS A 77 -13.55 8.12 16.95
CA LYS A 77 -13.03 6.99 17.73
C LYS A 77 -12.35 7.48 19.01
N ILE A 78 -11.61 8.58 18.94
CA ILE A 78 -10.95 9.21 20.09
C ILE A 78 -11.95 9.94 20.99
N ASP A 79 -12.85 10.76 20.41
CA ASP A 79 -13.96 11.39 21.13
C ASP A 79 -15.31 11.03 20.49
N PRO A 80 -15.94 9.93 20.96
CA PRO A 80 -17.24 9.54 20.47
C PRO A 80 -18.29 10.64 20.64
N SER A 81 -18.18 11.49 21.67
CA SER A 81 -19.19 12.51 21.98
C SER A 81 -19.12 13.76 21.10
N SER A 82 -18.08 13.88 20.26
CA SER A 82 -17.88 15.02 19.37
C SER A 82 -19.00 15.16 18.33
N LYS A 83 -19.94 16.08 18.60
CA LYS A 83 -21.00 16.42 17.65
C LYS A 83 -20.45 17.05 16.37
N ALA A 84 -19.35 17.81 16.48
CA ALA A 84 -18.70 18.46 15.35
C ALA A 84 -18.17 17.42 14.35
N SER A 85 -17.39 16.43 14.81
CA SER A 85 -16.82 15.40 13.94
C SER A 85 -17.88 14.52 13.29
N ARG A 86 -18.95 14.17 14.02
CA ARG A 86 -20.09 13.44 13.44
C ARG A 86 -20.80 14.25 12.35
N SER A 87 -21.08 15.53 12.62
CA SER A 87 -21.74 16.40 11.64
C SER A 87 -20.89 16.63 10.39
N ALA A 88 -19.56 16.75 10.56
CA ALA A 88 -18.63 16.89 9.45
C ALA A 88 -18.55 15.61 8.61
N LEU A 89 -18.48 14.44 9.27
CA LEU A 89 -18.54 13.14 8.60
C LEU A 89 -19.86 12.98 7.83
N ASP A 90 -21.01 13.23 8.45
CA ASP A 90 -22.32 13.11 7.78
C ASP A 90 -22.41 14.04 6.56
N SER A 91 -21.91 15.26 6.68
CA SER A 91 -21.87 16.22 5.56
C SER A 91 -20.97 15.73 4.42
N LEU A 92 -19.79 15.20 4.76
CA LEU A 92 -18.87 14.60 3.81
C LEU A 92 -19.50 13.40 3.09
N LEU A 93 -20.16 12.49 3.81
CA LEU A 93 -20.79 11.30 3.22
C LEU A 93 -21.90 11.69 2.24
N ASN A 94 -22.71 12.70 2.59
CA ASN A 94 -23.71 13.26 1.67
C ASN A 94 -23.07 13.87 0.42
N GLU A 95 -21.95 14.59 0.57
CA GLU A 95 -21.20 15.15 -0.56
C GLU A 95 -20.61 14.05 -1.46
N MET A 96 -20.02 13.02 -0.85
CA MET A 96 -19.51 11.85 -1.57
C MET A 96 -20.63 11.15 -2.34
N GLN A 97 -21.80 10.96 -1.73
CA GLN A 97 -22.97 10.37 -2.38
C GLN A 97 -23.43 11.21 -3.58
N ASN A 98 -23.56 12.52 -3.42
CA ASN A 98 -23.94 13.45 -4.50
C ASN A 98 -22.94 13.42 -5.66
N ASN A 99 -21.65 13.31 -5.36
CA ASN A 99 -20.57 13.26 -6.34
C ASN A 99 -20.32 11.85 -6.92
N SER A 100 -21.14 10.86 -6.52
CA SER A 100 -20.95 9.45 -6.88
C SER A 100 -19.53 8.95 -6.58
N ILE A 101 -19.06 9.27 -5.38
CA ILE A 101 -17.77 8.84 -4.80
C ILE A 101 -18.07 7.73 -3.81
N SER A 102 -17.53 6.54 -4.05
CA SER A 102 -17.76 5.38 -3.19
C SER A 102 -17.09 5.57 -1.83
N GLU A 103 -17.88 5.36 -0.77
CA GLU A 103 -17.39 5.33 0.61
C GLU A 103 -16.40 4.17 0.77
N THR A 104 -16.78 2.95 0.43
CA THR A 104 -15.91 1.78 0.51
C THR A 104 -15.01 1.63 -0.71
N ARG A 105 -13.84 1.01 -0.53
CA ARG A 105 -12.98 0.60 -1.65
C ARG A 105 -13.57 -0.58 -2.42
N PHE A 106 -14.38 -1.40 -1.75
CA PHE A 106 -15.10 -2.52 -2.36
C PHE A 106 -16.53 -2.12 -2.74
N PRO A 107 -17.03 -2.57 -3.90
CA PRO A 107 -18.41 -2.30 -4.29
C PRO A 107 -19.39 -3.09 -3.40
N VAL A 108 -20.51 -2.45 -3.04
CA VAL A 108 -21.57 -3.01 -2.18
C VAL A 108 -21.98 -4.39 -2.70
N LEU A 109 -21.73 -5.47 -1.93
CA LEU A 109 -21.97 -6.85 -2.39
C LEU A 109 -23.46 -7.24 -2.36
N TYR A 110 -24.26 -6.60 -1.51
CA TYR A 110 -25.70 -6.84 -1.42
C TYR A 110 -26.47 -5.53 -1.34
N LYS A 111 -27.57 -5.45 -2.09
CA LYS A 111 -28.56 -4.37 -1.98
C LYS A 111 -29.94 -4.99 -1.87
N ASP A 112 -30.68 -4.65 -0.81
CA ASP A 112 -32.05 -5.12 -0.54
C ASP A 112 -32.23 -6.65 -0.63
N GLY A 113 -31.28 -7.41 -0.09
CA GLY A 113 -31.31 -8.87 -0.07
C GLY A 113 -30.94 -9.55 -1.40
N THR A 114 -30.57 -8.77 -2.42
CA THR A 114 -30.07 -9.28 -3.71
C THR A 114 -28.57 -9.01 -3.88
N PRO A 115 -27.77 -10.01 -4.30
CA PRO A 115 -26.38 -9.78 -4.64
C PRO A 115 -26.28 -8.78 -5.79
N THR A 116 -25.42 -7.77 -5.65
CA THR A 116 -25.08 -6.85 -6.75
C THR A 116 -24.13 -7.55 -7.73
N MET A 117 -23.80 -6.93 -8.88
CA MET A 117 -22.76 -7.46 -9.79
C MET A 117 -21.42 -7.69 -9.09
N ALA A 118 -21.06 -6.83 -8.14
CA ALA A 118 -19.91 -7.02 -7.27
C ALA A 118 -20.10 -8.17 -6.27
N GLY A 119 -21.30 -8.32 -5.71
CA GLY A 119 -21.65 -9.47 -4.86
C GLY A 119 -21.47 -10.80 -5.57
N LEU A 120 -21.88 -10.88 -6.82
CA LEU A 120 -21.79 -12.10 -7.62
C LEU A 120 -20.35 -12.49 -7.97
N ILE A 121 -19.43 -11.52 -8.03
CA ILE A 121 -18.01 -11.74 -8.29
C ILE A 121 -17.21 -11.90 -6.98
N GLY A 122 -17.57 -11.18 -5.91
CA GLY A 122 -16.85 -11.13 -4.63
C GLY A 122 -17.24 -12.22 -3.62
N LEU A 123 -18.49 -12.72 -3.63
CA LEU A 123 -18.91 -13.81 -2.74
C LEU A 123 -18.13 -15.12 -2.94
N PRO A 124 -17.84 -15.56 -4.17
CA PRO A 124 -17.00 -16.72 -4.41
C PRO A 124 -15.57 -16.55 -3.85
N LEU A 125 -15.02 -15.33 -3.87
CA LEU A 125 -13.66 -15.02 -3.40
C LEU A 125 -13.53 -15.15 -1.88
N ILE A 126 -14.52 -14.68 -1.14
CA ILE A 126 -14.57 -14.79 0.33
C ILE A 126 -14.67 -16.26 0.76
N VAL A 127 -15.49 -17.04 0.04
CA VAL A 127 -15.67 -18.48 0.32
C VAL A 127 -14.41 -19.27 -0.03
N LEU A 128 -13.73 -18.96 -1.15
CA LEU A 128 -12.48 -19.61 -1.55
C LEU A 128 -11.31 -19.26 -0.61
N GLY A 129 -11.24 -18.00 -0.14
CA GLY A 129 -10.29 -17.59 0.89
C GLY A 129 -10.50 -18.37 2.20
N ALA A 130 -11.75 -18.57 2.62
CA ALA A 130 -12.06 -19.41 3.78
C ALA A 130 -11.62 -20.88 3.61
N PHE A 131 -11.68 -21.44 2.39
CA PHE A 131 -11.16 -22.78 2.10
C PHE A 131 -9.63 -22.86 2.07
N ALA A 132 -8.94 -21.82 1.57
CA ALA A 132 -7.48 -21.73 1.64
C ALA A 132 -6.99 -21.64 3.10
N VAL A 133 -7.72 -20.91 3.95
CA VAL A 133 -7.47 -20.81 5.39
C VAL A 133 -7.65 -22.14 6.10
N ILE A 134 -8.68 -22.95 5.76
CA ILE A 134 -8.84 -24.31 6.33
C ILE A 134 -7.61 -25.18 6.04
N LYS A 135 -6.97 -25.01 4.88
CA LYS A 135 -5.75 -25.74 4.53
C LYS A 135 -4.53 -25.24 5.34
N ILE A 136 -4.38 -23.93 5.52
CA ILE A 136 -3.28 -23.30 6.28
C ILE A 136 -3.38 -23.61 7.79
N VAL A 137 -4.59 -23.59 8.35
CA VAL A 137 -4.87 -23.91 9.76
C VAL A 137 -4.50 -25.36 10.12
N SER A 138 -4.51 -26.27 9.13
CA SER A 138 -4.14 -27.67 9.36
C SER A 138 -2.64 -27.89 9.59
N GLU A 139 -1.77 -26.92 9.28
CA GLU A 139 -0.32 -27.18 9.27
C GLU A 139 0.50 -26.29 10.23
N ASN A 140 0.18 -25.01 10.48
CA ASN A 140 1.08 -24.15 11.27
C ASN A 140 0.40 -23.02 12.10
N GLY A 141 -0.55 -23.34 12.98
CA GLY A 141 -0.92 -22.40 14.06
C GLY A 141 -1.53 -21.05 13.63
N GLY A 142 -2.02 -20.91 12.38
CA GLY A 142 -2.56 -19.66 11.82
C GLY A 142 -3.85 -19.11 12.44
N LEU A 143 -4.35 -19.71 13.53
CA LEU A 143 -5.57 -19.28 14.21
C LEU A 143 -5.42 -17.94 14.94
N GLU A 144 -4.27 -17.63 15.54
CA GLU A 144 -4.04 -16.34 16.21
C GLU A 144 -3.86 -15.18 15.22
N PHE A 145 -3.31 -15.46 14.03
CA PHE A 145 -3.20 -14.47 12.95
C PHE A 145 -4.59 -14.16 12.38
N TYR A 146 -5.41 -15.19 12.14
CA TYR A 146 -6.75 -15.02 11.60
C TYR A 146 -7.72 -14.30 12.55
N GLU A 147 -7.72 -14.61 13.86
CA GLU A 147 -8.57 -13.90 14.83
C GLU A 147 -8.20 -12.42 14.97
N ASN A 148 -6.92 -12.08 14.87
CA ASN A 148 -6.48 -10.68 14.87
C ASN A 148 -6.78 -9.96 13.54
N PHE A 149 -6.75 -10.66 12.41
CA PHE A 149 -6.96 -10.09 11.07
C PHE A 149 -8.45 -9.94 10.67
N PHE A 150 -9.33 -10.81 11.19
CA PHE A 150 -10.76 -10.85 10.84
C PHE A 150 -11.70 -10.72 12.05
N SER A 151 -11.24 -10.12 13.15
CA SER A 151 -12.08 -9.92 14.34
C SER A 151 -13.40 -9.21 13.97
N ASP A 152 -14.49 -9.80 14.48
CA ASP A 152 -15.92 -9.62 14.18
C ASP A 152 -16.50 -8.20 14.47
N ASP A 153 -15.66 -7.18 14.53
CA ASP A 153 -16.06 -5.77 14.68
C ASP A 153 -15.65 -4.97 13.43
N GLY A 154 -16.10 -5.43 12.26
CA GLY A 154 -16.35 -4.55 11.10
C GLY A 154 -15.16 -3.86 10.42
N GLY A 155 -13.95 -4.42 10.44
CA GLY A 155 -12.82 -3.88 9.67
C GLY A 155 -11.87 -4.97 9.20
N VAL A 156 -11.74 -5.13 7.87
CA VAL A 156 -10.53 -5.73 7.28
C VAL A 156 -9.38 -4.84 7.75
N GLY A 157 -8.36 -5.41 8.41
CA GLY A 157 -7.17 -4.66 8.81
C GLY A 157 -6.70 -3.81 7.62
N GLU A 158 -6.81 -2.49 7.78
CA GLU A 158 -6.54 -1.55 6.69
C GLU A 158 -5.05 -1.70 6.36
N GLY A 159 -4.69 -2.03 5.11
CA GLY A 159 -3.29 -2.18 4.70
C GLY A 159 -2.44 -0.90 4.85
N GLY A 160 -3.01 0.18 5.39
CA GLY A 160 -2.32 1.39 5.82
C GLY A 160 -1.74 1.35 7.24
N ASP A 161 -1.90 0.24 7.97
CA ASP A 161 -1.38 0.06 9.33
C ASP A 161 -0.06 -0.73 9.40
N TYR A 162 0.55 -1.09 8.26
CA TYR A 162 1.79 -1.89 8.24
C TYR A 162 2.89 -1.28 7.36
N MET A 163 4.12 -1.35 7.87
CA MET A 163 5.36 -1.26 7.09
C MET A 163 5.90 -2.67 6.82
N VAL A 164 6.83 -2.77 5.87
CA VAL A 164 7.59 -4.01 5.63
C VAL A 164 9.04 -3.79 6.03
N GLU A 165 9.56 -4.63 6.91
CA GLU A 165 11.00 -4.78 7.12
C GLU A 165 11.51 -5.94 6.28
N MET A 166 12.56 -5.69 5.51
CA MET A 166 13.19 -6.64 4.62
C MET A 166 14.67 -6.75 4.99
N ASP A 167 15.05 -7.87 5.59
CA ASP A 167 16.44 -8.19 5.88
C ASP A 167 17.08 -8.74 4.61
N VAL A 168 18.24 -8.19 4.26
CA VAL A 168 18.97 -8.51 3.04
C VAL A 168 20.42 -8.83 3.35
N SER A 169 20.99 -9.76 2.58
CA SER A 169 22.42 -10.08 2.58
C SER A 169 23.00 -9.95 1.18
N TRP A 170 24.20 -9.41 1.06
CA TRP A 170 24.84 -9.19 -0.24
C TRP A 170 26.37 -9.18 -0.12
N THR A 171 27.04 -9.21 -1.28
CA THR A 171 28.47 -8.93 -1.37
C THR A 171 28.66 -7.56 -2.01
N ASP A 172 29.28 -6.63 -1.30
CA ASP A 172 29.45 -5.25 -1.77
C ASP A 172 30.45 -5.16 -2.94
N LYS A 173 30.58 -3.96 -3.52
CA LYS A 173 31.49 -3.68 -4.65
C LYS A 173 32.97 -3.96 -4.36
N ASN A 174 33.37 -4.09 -3.10
CA ASN A 174 34.73 -4.41 -2.68
C ASN A 174 34.90 -5.92 -2.42
N GLY A 175 33.85 -6.72 -2.58
CA GLY A 175 33.86 -8.16 -2.32
C GLY A 175 33.64 -8.54 -0.86
N ALA A 176 33.21 -7.63 0.01
CA ALA A 176 32.92 -7.93 1.41
C ALA A 176 31.45 -8.32 1.59
N SER A 177 31.19 -9.36 2.40
CA SER A 177 29.83 -9.75 2.77
C SER A 177 29.21 -8.75 3.72
N GLN A 178 27.97 -8.37 3.45
CA GLN A 178 27.19 -7.40 4.20
C GLN A 178 25.80 -7.96 4.49
N SER A 179 25.14 -7.39 5.50
CA SER A 179 23.74 -7.64 5.82
C SER A 179 23.11 -6.38 6.43
N GLY A 180 21.83 -6.17 6.21
CA GLY A 180 21.11 -5.03 6.76
C GLY A 180 19.61 -5.12 6.53
N THR A 181 18.87 -4.14 7.04
CA THR A 181 17.41 -4.12 7.02
C THR A 181 16.92 -2.89 6.25
N ILE A 182 16.03 -3.11 5.30
CA ILE A 182 15.33 -2.07 4.55
C ILE A 182 13.92 -1.97 5.12
N THR A 183 13.49 -0.78 5.54
CA THR A 183 12.11 -0.51 5.98
C THR A 183 11.35 0.23 4.91
N ILE A 184 10.15 -0.25 4.59
CA ILE A 184 9.33 0.20 3.47
C ILE A 184 7.97 0.67 4.00
N GLU A 185 7.61 1.91 3.68
CA GLU A 185 6.26 2.43 3.84
C GLU A 185 5.42 2.05 2.61
N LEU A 186 4.18 1.60 2.83
CA LEU A 186 3.27 1.16 1.77
C LEU A 186 2.15 2.19 1.54
N TYR A 187 1.91 2.52 0.27
CA TYR A 187 0.91 3.52 -0.13
C TYR A 187 -0.47 2.89 -0.33
N TYR A 188 -1.03 2.34 0.76
CA TYR A 188 -2.29 1.60 0.68
C TYR A 188 -3.42 2.45 0.09
N ASP A 189 -3.50 3.74 0.40
CA ASP A 189 -4.51 4.67 -0.16
C ASP A 189 -4.44 4.84 -1.68
N ASP A 190 -3.26 4.67 -2.27
CA ASP A 190 -3.01 4.96 -3.67
C ASP A 190 -2.96 3.69 -4.54
N ALA A 191 -2.50 2.57 -3.99
CA ALA A 191 -2.40 1.28 -4.67
C ALA A 191 -2.87 0.10 -3.80
N PRO A 192 -4.17 0.05 -3.41
CA PRO A 192 -4.73 -0.98 -2.54
C PRO A 192 -4.39 -2.42 -2.93
N ILE A 193 -4.51 -2.73 -4.22
CA ILE A 193 -4.40 -4.12 -4.71
C ILE A 193 -2.94 -4.54 -4.69
N HIS A 194 -2.03 -3.66 -5.09
CA HIS A 194 -0.59 -3.93 -5.04
C HIS A 194 -0.09 -4.05 -3.60
N VAL A 195 -0.50 -3.14 -2.72
CA VAL A 195 -0.12 -3.18 -1.30
C VAL A 195 -0.65 -4.46 -0.65
N GLN A 196 -1.92 -4.81 -0.86
CA GLN A 196 -2.48 -6.05 -0.32
C GLN A 196 -1.75 -7.28 -0.85
N ASN A 197 -1.48 -7.34 -2.15
CA ASN A 197 -0.72 -8.43 -2.75
C ASN A 197 0.70 -8.54 -2.15
N PHE A 198 1.39 -7.42 -1.96
CA PHE A 198 2.73 -7.39 -1.35
C PHE A 198 2.70 -7.84 0.12
N ILE A 199 1.69 -7.42 0.89
CA ILE A 199 1.47 -7.83 2.28
C ILE A 199 1.18 -9.33 2.36
N GLU A 200 0.30 -9.86 1.50
CA GLU A 200 -0.03 -11.29 1.46
C GLU A 200 1.21 -12.14 1.12
N LEU A 201 1.97 -11.76 0.09
CA LEU A 201 3.21 -12.44 -0.28
C LEU A 201 4.27 -12.38 0.84
N THR A 202 4.38 -11.24 1.53
CA THR A 202 5.29 -11.08 2.67
C THR A 202 4.85 -11.98 3.84
N GLY A 203 3.58 -11.93 4.24
CA GLY A 203 3.05 -12.72 5.36
C GLY A 203 3.08 -14.23 5.12
N ASN A 204 3.03 -14.65 3.86
CA ASN A 204 3.18 -16.05 3.46
C ASN A 204 4.65 -16.52 3.37
N GLY A 205 5.62 -15.63 3.61
CA GLY A 205 7.04 -15.93 3.48
C GLY A 205 7.50 -16.16 2.02
N ASN A 206 6.73 -15.70 1.04
CA ASN A 206 7.08 -15.91 -0.38
C ASN A 206 8.35 -15.17 -0.77
N TYR A 207 8.70 -14.07 -0.10
CA TYR A 207 9.93 -13.32 -0.38
C TYR A 207 11.17 -13.87 0.33
N ASP A 208 11.00 -14.75 1.32
CA ASP A 208 12.11 -15.27 2.11
C ASP A 208 13.00 -16.18 1.26
N GLY A 209 14.30 -15.91 1.28
CA GLY A 209 15.30 -16.63 0.49
C GLY A 209 15.29 -16.27 -1.01
N THR A 210 14.43 -15.35 -1.45
CA THR A 210 14.44 -14.89 -2.85
C THR A 210 15.59 -13.93 -3.11
N ILE A 211 15.94 -13.73 -4.38
CA ILE A 211 17.06 -12.88 -4.78
C ILE A 211 16.61 -11.68 -5.61
N PHE A 212 17.43 -10.62 -5.58
CA PHE A 212 17.39 -9.58 -6.59
C PHE A 212 18.11 -10.10 -7.85
N HIS A 213 17.34 -10.61 -8.79
CA HIS A 213 17.85 -11.25 -10.01
C HIS A 213 18.33 -10.24 -11.05
N ARG A 214 18.03 -8.94 -10.88
CA ARG A 214 18.45 -7.90 -11.81
C ARG A 214 18.77 -6.58 -11.11
N VAL A 215 19.96 -6.04 -11.33
CA VAL A 215 20.45 -4.82 -10.68
C VAL A 215 21.11 -3.90 -11.71
N ILE A 216 20.66 -2.65 -11.80
CA ILE A 216 21.21 -1.66 -12.72
C ILE A 216 21.54 -0.38 -11.95
N ASP A 217 22.83 -0.12 -11.78
CA ASP A 217 23.35 1.10 -11.15
C ASP A 217 22.79 2.37 -11.84
N GLY A 218 22.28 3.31 -11.05
CA GLY A 218 21.63 4.52 -11.55
C GLY A 218 20.22 4.31 -12.13
N PHE A 219 19.61 3.13 -11.94
CA PHE A 219 18.25 2.87 -12.39
C PHE A 219 17.40 2.15 -11.35
N MET A 220 17.65 0.86 -11.10
CA MET A 220 16.77 0.05 -10.24
C MET A 220 17.41 -1.24 -9.73
N VAL A 221 16.83 -1.76 -8.65
CA VAL A 221 17.16 -3.04 -8.00
C VAL A 221 15.89 -3.90 -7.99
N GLN A 222 15.83 -4.95 -8.82
CA GLN A 222 14.62 -5.76 -9.07
C GLN A 222 14.75 -7.18 -8.50
N GLY A 223 13.69 -7.62 -7.82
CA GLY A 223 13.57 -8.92 -7.17
C GLY A 223 12.13 -9.43 -7.10
N GLY A 224 11.87 -10.39 -6.22
CA GLY A 224 10.52 -10.88 -5.93
C GLY A 224 10.00 -12.00 -6.84
N ASP A 225 10.85 -12.61 -7.68
CA ASP A 225 10.53 -13.87 -8.35
C ASP A 225 10.80 -15.04 -7.39
N PHE A 226 9.77 -15.45 -6.66
CA PHE A 226 9.86 -16.56 -5.71
C PHE A 226 9.67 -17.95 -6.32
N THR A 227 9.37 -18.02 -7.62
CA THR A 227 9.08 -19.29 -8.29
C THR A 227 10.30 -19.86 -9.01
N ASN A 228 11.01 -19.01 -9.77
CA ASN A 228 12.15 -19.43 -10.58
C ASN A 228 13.44 -18.73 -10.12
N GLY A 229 13.34 -17.55 -9.50
CA GLY A 229 14.48 -16.78 -9.03
C GLY A 229 15.35 -16.16 -10.13
N ASP A 230 14.90 -16.23 -11.39
CA ASP A 230 15.64 -15.76 -12.57
C ASP A 230 14.91 -14.63 -13.33
N GLY A 231 13.76 -14.17 -12.81
CA GLY A 231 12.95 -13.10 -13.38
C GLY A 231 11.92 -13.59 -14.39
N THR A 232 11.85 -14.90 -14.67
CA THR A 232 10.84 -15.48 -15.58
C THR A 232 9.56 -15.91 -14.88
N GLY A 233 9.53 -15.83 -13.55
CA GLY A 233 8.42 -16.28 -12.73
C GLY A 233 7.80 -15.20 -11.85
N GLY A 234 7.14 -15.62 -10.78
CA GLY A 234 6.41 -14.77 -9.86
C GLY A 234 4.95 -14.57 -10.27
N HIS A 235 4.06 -14.68 -9.29
CA HIS A 235 2.62 -14.53 -9.50
C HIS A 235 1.99 -13.81 -8.30
N ALA A 236 0.76 -13.33 -8.47
CA ALA A 236 0.01 -12.71 -7.39
C ALA A 236 -0.29 -13.71 -6.25
N ALA A 237 -0.41 -13.23 -5.02
CA ALA A 237 -0.77 -14.03 -3.85
C ALA A 237 -2.17 -14.64 -3.97
N SER A 238 -3.10 -13.89 -4.56
CA SER A 238 -4.50 -14.28 -4.70
C SER A 238 -5.04 -13.91 -6.08
N TRP A 239 -6.03 -14.66 -6.55
CA TRP A 239 -6.67 -14.37 -7.84
C TRP A 239 -7.48 -13.08 -7.76
N GLN A 240 -7.11 -12.09 -8.57
CA GLN A 240 -7.77 -10.77 -8.62
C GLN A 240 -8.56 -10.56 -9.93
N GLY A 241 -8.97 -11.64 -10.60
CA GLY A 241 -9.70 -11.58 -11.87
C GLY A 241 -8.81 -11.47 -13.12
N PHE A 242 -7.49 -11.60 -12.97
CA PHE A 242 -6.54 -11.54 -14.08
C PHE A 242 -5.66 -12.78 -14.16
N CYS A 243 -5.50 -13.26 -15.39
CA CYS A 243 -4.65 -14.38 -15.75
C CYS A 243 -3.68 -13.96 -16.85
N ASN A 244 -2.38 -13.90 -16.54
CA ASN A 244 -1.35 -13.42 -17.46
C ASN A 244 -1.72 -12.09 -18.17
N GLY A 245 -2.32 -11.14 -17.45
CA GLY A 245 -2.72 -9.83 -18.01
C GLY A 245 -4.12 -9.77 -18.62
N GLU A 246 -4.78 -10.91 -18.81
CA GLU A 246 -6.12 -10.96 -19.39
C GLU A 246 -7.18 -11.14 -18.31
N VAL A 247 -8.35 -10.53 -18.52
CA VAL A 247 -9.50 -10.73 -17.63
C VAL A 247 -9.94 -12.20 -17.71
N GLU A 248 -9.96 -12.86 -16.56
CA GLU A 248 -10.52 -14.20 -16.39
C GLU A 248 -11.67 -14.11 -15.39
N LEU A 249 -12.77 -14.80 -15.68
CA LEU A 249 -13.98 -14.74 -14.84
C LEU A 249 -14.02 -15.85 -13.81
N SER A 250 -13.19 -16.89 -13.98
CA SER A 250 -13.08 -18.02 -13.06
C SER A 250 -11.64 -18.36 -12.74
N SER A 251 -11.30 -18.34 -11.46
CA SER A 251 -9.99 -18.82 -10.97
C SER A 251 -9.71 -20.28 -11.38
N SER A 252 -10.73 -21.11 -11.64
CA SER A 252 -10.53 -22.49 -12.11
C SER A 252 -9.86 -22.59 -13.48
N ASN A 253 -9.97 -21.53 -14.30
CA ASN A 253 -9.40 -21.48 -15.64
C ASN A 253 -8.00 -20.86 -15.65
N CYS A 254 -7.54 -20.37 -14.50
CA CYS A 254 -6.24 -19.74 -14.36
C CYS A 254 -5.39 -20.48 -13.33
N PRO A 255 -4.28 -21.14 -13.74
CA PRO A 255 -3.37 -21.72 -12.78
C PRO A 255 -2.80 -20.64 -11.87
N GLU A 256 -2.53 -20.99 -10.61
CA GLU A 256 -2.03 -20.07 -9.58
C GLU A 256 -0.76 -19.33 -10.03
N THR A 257 0.14 -20.04 -10.72
CA THR A 257 1.37 -19.49 -11.30
C THR A 257 1.15 -18.49 -12.43
N SER A 258 -0.09 -18.26 -12.85
CA SER A 258 -0.48 -17.26 -13.85
C SER A 258 -1.38 -16.16 -13.28
N TRP A 259 -1.61 -16.15 -11.97
CA TRP A 259 -2.37 -15.08 -11.33
C TRP A 259 -1.60 -13.76 -11.42
N THR A 260 -2.30 -12.74 -11.88
CA THR A 260 -1.78 -11.38 -12.03
C THR A 260 -2.77 -10.39 -11.44
N ILE A 261 -2.36 -9.14 -11.25
CA ILE A 261 -3.19 -8.08 -10.66
C ILE A 261 -3.45 -6.94 -11.65
N PRO A 262 -4.59 -6.23 -11.53
CA PRO A 262 -4.86 -5.02 -12.32
C PRO A 262 -3.84 -3.93 -12.03
N ASP A 263 -3.64 -3.02 -13.00
CA ASP A 263 -2.70 -1.92 -12.86
C ASP A 263 -3.33 -0.79 -12.03
N GLU A 264 -2.55 -0.21 -11.12
CA GLU A 264 -2.93 0.98 -10.33
C GLU A 264 -1.98 2.15 -10.63
N ALA A 265 -1.33 2.15 -11.80
CA ALA A 265 -0.27 3.11 -12.16
C ALA A 265 -0.74 4.57 -12.32
N ASN A 266 -2.04 4.82 -12.47
CA ASN A 266 -2.63 6.16 -12.53
C ASN A 266 -3.03 6.69 -11.14
N ASN A 267 -2.19 6.47 -10.13
CA ASN A 267 -2.45 6.82 -8.73
C ASN A 267 -1.82 8.15 -8.27
N GLY A 268 -1.16 8.89 -9.18
CA GLY A 268 -0.52 10.16 -8.86
C GLY A 268 0.85 10.06 -8.21
N ARG A 269 1.38 8.84 -8.02
CA ARG A 269 2.76 8.60 -7.57
C ARG A 269 3.71 8.51 -8.76
N THR A 270 4.97 8.91 -8.54
CA THR A 270 6.03 8.92 -9.55
C THR A 270 7.26 8.18 -9.05
N HIS A 271 8.10 7.71 -9.98
CA HIS A 271 9.32 6.97 -9.70
C HIS A 271 10.44 7.91 -9.24
N VAL A 272 10.31 8.42 -8.01
CA VAL A 272 11.34 9.17 -7.28
C VAL A 272 12.38 8.22 -6.69
N PRO A 273 13.55 8.71 -6.23
CA PRO A 273 14.54 7.88 -5.55
C PRO A 273 13.92 7.02 -4.45
N TYR A 274 14.31 5.75 -4.42
CA TYR A 274 13.87 4.75 -3.44
C TYR A 274 12.37 4.41 -3.44
N ALA A 275 11.63 4.80 -4.48
CA ALA A 275 10.26 4.34 -4.66
C ALA A 275 10.23 2.81 -4.88
N LEU A 276 9.23 2.15 -4.28
CA LEU A 276 8.90 0.75 -4.52
C LEU A 276 7.83 0.68 -5.61
N SER A 277 8.10 -0.09 -6.67
CA SER A 277 7.22 -0.20 -7.83
C SER A 277 7.12 -1.62 -8.35
N MET A 278 5.98 -1.94 -8.96
CA MET A 278 5.67 -3.30 -9.44
C MET A 278 6.33 -3.55 -10.79
N ALA A 279 7.12 -4.61 -10.87
CA ALA A 279 7.64 -5.08 -12.15
C ALA A 279 6.53 -5.81 -12.91
N LYS A 280 6.44 -5.56 -14.21
CA LYS A 280 5.46 -6.20 -15.10
C LYS A 280 5.99 -6.22 -16.53
N THR A 281 5.35 -7.00 -17.39
CA THR A 281 5.63 -6.95 -18.83
C THR A 281 5.11 -5.63 -19.43
N SER A 282 5.40 -5.38 -20.71
CA SER A 282 4.83 -4.22 -21.41
C SER A 282 3.30 -4.26 -21.51
N ALA A 283 2.68 -5.45 -21.44
CA ALA A 283 1.23 -5.60 -21.43
C ALA A 283 0.63 -5.15 -20.09
N PRO A 284 -0.55 -4.51 -20.09
CA PRO A 284 -1.22 -4.10 -18.86
C PRO A 284 -1.58 -5.31 -17.98
N HIS A 285 -1.74 -5.08 -16.68
CA HIS A 285 -2.28 -6.06 -15.73
C HIS A 285 -1.44 -7.34 -15.56
N THR A 286 -0.15 -7.28 -15.90
CA THR A 286 0.77 -8.42 -15.82
C THR A 286 1.64 -8.40 -14.56
N GLY A 287 1.34 -7.52 -13.60
CA GLY A 287 2.00 -7.51 -12.30
C GLY A 287 1.67 -8.78 -11.52
N GLY A 288 2.67 -9.34 -10.83
CA GLY A 288 2.55 -10.53 -10.00
C GLY A 288 3.18 -10.29 -8.64
N SER A 289 4.37 -10.84 -8.43
CA SER A 289 5.14 -10.66 -7.19
C SER A 289 6.42 -9.86 -7.35
N GLN A 290 6.91 -9.72 -8.58
CA GLN A 290 8.18 -9.05 -8.84
C GLN A 290 8.05 -7.55 -8.60
N PHE A 291 9.02 -6.97 -7.93
CA PHE A 291 9.06 -5.54 -7.63
C PHE A 291 10.47 -5.01 -7.84
N PHE A 292 10.60 -3.68 -7.86
CA PHE A 292 11.89 -3.02 -7.87
C PHE A 292 11.91 -1.79 -6.98
N PHE A 293 13.09 -1.50 -6.43
CA PHE A 293 13.41 -0.20 -5.85
C PHE A 293 14.06 0.69 -6.91
N VAL A 294 13.64 1.95 -6.97
CA VAL A 294 14.35 2.97 -7.75
C VAL A 294 15.67 3.31 -7.06
N ASP A 295 16.75 3.35 -7.82
CA ASP A 295 18.08 3.74 -7.31
C ASP A 295 18.08 5.18 -6.76
N GLY A 296 18.89 5.43 -5.73
CA GLY A 296 18.97 6.73 -5.04
C GLY A 296 19.36 7.92 -5.92
N GLY A 297 20.12 7.66 -6.99
CA GLY A 297 20.54 8.65 -7.97
C GLY A 297 19.59 8.82 -9.16
N SER A 298 18.44 8.11 -9.17
CA SER A 298 17.59 7.99 -10.36
C SER A 298 16.17 8.54 -10.15
N SER A 299 15.54 8.95 -11.25
CA SER A 299 14.13 9.32 -11.29
C SER A 299 13.55 8.99 -12.67
N PRO A 300 13.34 7.70 -12.97
CA PRO A 300 12.99 7.24 -14.31
C PRO A 300 11.55 7.57 -14.70
N SER A 301 11.30 8.82 -15.09
CA SER A 301 9.97 9.34 -15.40
C SER A 301 9.26 8.65 -16.57
N HIS A 302 9.98 7.86 -17.37
CA HIS A 302 9.39 7.04 -18.43
C HIS A 302 8.59 5.84 -17.91
N LEU A 303 8.72 5.53 -16.61
CA LEU A 303 7.93 4.50 -15.92
C LEU A 303 6.64 5.05 -15.31
N ASP A 304 6.52 6.38 -15.17
CA ASP A 304 5.36 7.04 -14.55
C ASP A 304 4.09 6.78 -15.37
N GLY A 305 3.03 6.32 -14.69
CA GLY A 305 1.78 5.91 -15.33
C GLY A 305 1.84 4.56 -16.07
N VAL A 306 3.01 3.90 -16.09
CA VAL A 306 3.20 2.57 -16.70
C VAL A 306 3.35 1.48 -15.63
N HIS A 307 4.16 1.73 -14.60
CA HIS A 307 4.37 0.84 -13.46
C HIS A 307 3.73 1.43 -12.20
N THR A 308 3.07 0.59 -11.41
CA THR A 308 2.43 1.05 -10.17
C THR A 308 3.48 1.27 -9.10
N VAL A 309 3.65 2.53 -8.68
CA VAL A 309 4.36 2.86 -7.43
C VAL A 309 3.42 2.63 -6.26
N PHE A 310 3.80 1.76 -5.33
CA PHE A 310 2.96 1.32 -4.22
C PHE A 310 3.63 1.41 -2.84
N GLY A 311 4.84 1.96 -2.78
CA GLY A 311 5.52 2.26 -1.51
C GLY A 311 6.81 3.04 -1.70
N GLN A 312 7.57 3.21 -0.62
CA GLN A 312 8.88 3.84 -0.62
C GLN A 312 9.73 3.33 0.53
N VAL A 313 11.06 3.25 0.32
CA VAL A 313 12.00 2.97 1.40
C VAL A 313 12.12 4.18 2.32
N VAL A 314 11.86 3.98 3.61
CA VAL A 314 11.93 5.00 4.66
C VAL A 314 13.15 4.82 5.58
N SER A 315 13.78 3.65 5.57
CA SER A 315 15.04 3.35 6.25
C SER A 315 15.83 2.30 5.46
N GLY A 316 17.16 2.40 5.48
CA GLY A 316 18.05 1.50 4.71
C GLY A 316 18.27 1.94 3.25
N THR A 317 18.19 3.23 2.96
CA THR A 317 18.47 3.76 1.61
C THR A 317 19.94 3.57 1.20
N ASP A 318 20.85 3.62 2.16
CA ASP A 318 22.28 3.30 1.96
C ASP A 318 22.52 1.83 1.59
N ILE A 319 21.64 0.93 2.04
CA ILE A 319 21.66 -0.48 1.64
C ILE A 319 21.23 -0.61 0.18
N VAL A 320 20.15 0.07 -0.23
CA VAL A 320 19.71 0.09 -1.64
C VAL A 320 20.82 0.63 -2.54
N ASP A 321 21.46 1.74 -2.16
CA ASP A 321 22.60 2.31 -2.89
C ASP A 321 23.82 1.37 -2.92
N SER A 322 24.06 0.62 -1.85
CA SER A 322 25.14 -0.37 -1.84
C SER A 322 24.83 -1.57 -2.74
N ILE A 323 23.57 -1.99 -2.79
CA ILE A 323 23.12 -3.09 -3.64
C ILE A 323 23.16 -2.68 -5.11
N SER A 324 22.75 -1.45 -5.46
CA SER A 324 22.77 -0.99 -6.85
C SER A 324 24.17 -0.96 -7.48
N GLN A 325 25.21 -0.84 -6.66
CA GLN A 325 26.62 -0.81 -7.07
C GLN A 325 27.32 -2.18 -7.07
N VAL A 326 26.62 -3.28 -6.82
CA VAL A 326 27.24 -4.62 -6.85
C VAL A 326 27.72 -4.97 -8.25
N SER A 327 28.72 -5.86 -8.32
CA SER A 327 29.21 -6.33 -9.62
C SER A 327 28.16 -7.23 -10.29
N VAL A 328 27.74 -6.87 -11.49
CA VAL A 328 26.78 -7.63 -12.30
C VAL A 328 27.45 -8.34 -13.47
N GLY A 329 26.83 -9.40 -13.94
CA GLY A 329 27.22 -10.22 -15.07
C GLY A 329 26.30 -9.99 -16.27
N GLN A 330 25.98 -11.07 -16.98
CA GLN A 330 25.06 -11.02 -18.11
C GLN A 330 23.64 -10.67 -17.65
N ASP A 331 22.90 -9.93 -18.48
CA ASP A 331 21.51 -9.53 -18.25
C ASP A 331 21.29 -8.75 -16.93
N ASP A 332 22.33 -8.03 -16.49
CA ASP A 332 22.33 -7.23 -15.25
C ASP A 332 22.16 -8.08 -13.98
N THR A 333 22.45 -9.40 -14.05
CA THR A 333 22.36 -10.33 -12.91
C THR A 333 23.53 -10.13 -11.95
N PRO A 334 23.34 -9.96 -10.63
CA PRO A 334 24.45 -9.91 -9.67
C PRO A 334 25.37 -11.14 -9.74
N ASN A 335 26.69 -10.93 -9.76
CA ASN A 335 27.68 -12.01 -9.76
C ASN A 335 27.68 -12.83 -8.46
N TYR A 336 27.30 -12.18 -7.36
CA TYR A 336 27.03 -12.80 -6.08
C TYR A 336 25.59 -12.49 -5.71
N ALA A 337 24.86 -13.49 -5.23
CA ALA A 337 23.45 -13.34 -4.87
C ALA A 337 23.26 -12.20 -3.85
N VAL A 338 22.28 -11.35 -4.14
CA VAL A 338 21.71 -10.39 -3.20
C VAL A 338 20.40 -11.00 -2.76
N THR A 339 20.34 -11.48 -1.51
CA THR A 339 19.26 -12.33 -1.02
C THR A 339 18.42 -11.59 0.02
N ILE A 340 17.10 -11.65 -0.12
CA ILE A 340 16.14 -11.30 0.93
C ILE A 340 16.13 -12.46 1.92
N THR A 341 16.72 -12.26 3.09
CA THR A 341 16.86 -13.32 4.09
C THR A 341 15.61 -13.51 4.94
N ASP A 342 14.84 -12.43 5.13
CA ASP A 342 13.58 -12.40 5.87
C ASP A 342 12.78 -11.18 5.44
N ALA A 343 11.47 -11.30 5.26
CA ALA A 343 10.57 -10.17 5.06
C ALA A 343 9.37 -10.26 6.00
N LYS A 344 9.12 -9.20 6.79
CA LYS A 344 8.08 -9.21 7.83
C LYS A 344 7.26 -7.94 7.87
N LEU A 345 6.00 -8.09 8.28
CA LEU A 345 5.06 -7.00 8.49
C LEU A 345 5.28 -6.37 9.87
N ILE A 346 5.38 -5.05 9.91
CA ILE A 346 5.53 -4.28 11.15
C ILE A 346 4.34 -3.33 11.31
N PRO A 347 3.58 -3.38 12.42
CA PRO A 347 2.51 -2.43 12.68
C PRO A 347 3.06 -0.99 12.81
N LEU A 348 2.33 -0.03 12.26
CA LEU A 348 2.61 1.41 12.33
C LEU A 348 2.36 2.02 13.71
#